data_AF-A0A1E1WQZ5-F1
#
_entry.id   AF-A0A1E1WQZ5-F1
#
_cell.length_a   1.000
_cell.length_b   1.000
_cell.length_c   1.000
_cell.angle_alpha   90.00
_cell.angle_beta   90.00
_cell.angle_gamma   90.00
#
_symmetry.space_group_name_H-M   'P 1'
#
loop_
_entity.id
_entity.type
_entity.pdbx_description
1 polymer ?
#
loop_
_entity_poly.entity_id
_entity_poly.type
_entity_poly.pdbx_seq_one_letter_code
_entity_poly.pdbx_strand_id
1 'polypeptide(L)'
;KTFIILLRGNLLILLLLNSLKCLFQYYTMMDNSASNEQRLRELNVKRISIKGQITKFRNYLSSFVIKPELLNIQMAELKLKLAKFEALSVRYDDLQNEIEVLNSENIQLEIDERDNVERDIVANIVAAKTKIESHSVKQESNCSSNNSSCHHDLQDVGLKLPQIQISKFDGAYFRWLEFRDTYENLIHNSNRITPIHKFHYLISYL
;
A
#
# COMPACT_ATOMS: atom_id res chain seq x y z
N LYS A 1 -62.95 6.77 47.63
CA LYS A 1 -61.77 7.67 47.83
C LYS A 1 -60.45 6.93 47.61
N THR A 2 -60.23 5.76 48.22
CA THR A 2 -58.99 4.95 48.10
C THR A 2 -58.65 4.52 46.65
N PHE A 3 -59.63 4.12 45.85
CA PHE A 3 -59.42 3.67 44.47
C PHE A 3 -58.88 4.78 43.53
N ILE A 4 -59.34 6.02 43.73
CA ILE A 4 -58.91 7.20 42.95
C ILE A 4 -57.45 7.58 43.28
N ILE A 5 -57.04 7.36 44.54
CA ILE A 5 -55.66 7.62 44.99
C ILE A 5 -54.70 6.61 44.37
N LEU A 6 -55.07 5.32 44.33
CA LEU A 6 -54.32 4.25 43.65
C LEU A 6 -54.16 4.51 42.15
N LEU A 7 -55.24 4.90 41.46
CA LEU A 7 -55.20 5.26 40.03
C LEU A 7 -54.31 6.46 39.75
N ARG A 8 -54.36 7.49 40.60
CA ARG A 8 -53.47 8.67 40.48
C ARG A 8 -52.01 8.33 40.74
N GLY A 9 -51.72 7.46 41.71
CA GLY A 9 -50.36 6.97 41.99
C GLY A 9 -49.77 6.20 40.81
N ASN A 10 -50.54 5.28 40.22
CA ASN A 10 -50.11 4.53 39.03
C ASN A 10 -49.90 5.43 37.81
N LEU A 11 -50.75 6.43 37.61
CA LEU A 11 -50.58 7.41 36.53
C LEU A 11 -49.31 8.25 36.73
N LEU A 12 -49.01 8.66 37.96
CA LEU A 12 -47.77 9.40 38.28
C LEU A 12 -46.52 8.54 38.02
N ILE A 13 -46.55 7.26 38.40
CA ILE A 13 -45.45 6.31 38.17
C ILE A 13 -45.23 6.11 36.66
N LEU A 14 -46.29 5.94 35.87
CA LEU A 14 -46.20 5.81 34.42
C LEU A 14 -45.61 7.06 33.76
N LEU A 15 -46.01 8.26 34.21
CA LEU A 15 -45.45 9.52 33.73
C LEU A 15 -43.96 9.65 34.07
N LEU A 16 -43.55 9.27 35.29
CA LEU A 16 -42.15 9.28 35.70
C LEU A 16 -41.31 8.28 34.91
N LEU A 17 -41.81 7.06 34.68
CA LEU A 17 -41.13 6.03 33.88
C LEU A 17 -40.95 6.47 32.42
N ASN A 18 -41.94 7.12 31.82
CA ASN A 18 -41.83 7.67 30.46
C ASN A 18 -40.82 8.82 30.40
N SER A 19 -40.78 9.70 31.39
CA SER A 19 -39.79 10.77 31.49
C SER A 19 -38.36 10.23 31.60
N LEU A 20 -38.15 9.21 32.44
CA LEU A 20 -36.86 8.53 32.59
C LEU A 20 -36.41 7.84 31.30
N LYS A 21 -37.32 7.18 30.57
CA LYS A 21 -37.02 6.60 29.24
C LYS A 21 -36.59 7.68 28.25
N CYS A 22 -37.29 8.81 28.22
CA CYS A 22 -36.98 9.93 27.33
C CYS A 22 -35.59 10.53 27.65
N LEU A 23 -35.29 10.74 28.93
CA LEU A 23 -33.98 11.18 29.40
C LEU A 23 -32.88 10.18 29.02
N PHE A 24 -33.09 8.89 29.28
CA PHE A 24 -32.10 7.86 28.91
C PHE A 24 -31.81 7.88 27.41
N GLN A 25 -32.84 7.91 26.57
CA GLN A 25 -32.68 7.97 25.12
C GLN A 25 -31.95 9.23 24.66
N TYR A 26 -32.26 10.39 25.24
CA TYR A 26 -31.54 11.63 24.98
C TYR A 26 -30.05 11.55 25.36
N TYR A 27 -29.74 11.03 26.55
CA TYR A 27 -28.35 10.83 26.98
C TYR A 27 -27.59 9.85 26.08
N THR A 28 -28.21 8.74 25.66
CA THR A 28 -27.60 7.79 24.73
C THR A 28 -27.32 8.43 23.37
N MET A 29 -28.23 9.26 22.84
CA MET A 29 -27.99 9.96 21.57
C MET A 29 -26.85 10.97 21.68
N MET A 30 -26.77 11.72 22.79
CA MET A 30 -25.69 12.68 23.04
C MET A 30 -24.32 12.02 23.22
N ASP A 31 -24.26 10.85 23.87
CA ASP A 31 -23.01 10.10 24.04
C ASP A 31 -22.50 9.55 22.69
N ASN A 32 -23.41 9.04 21.86
CA ASN A 32 -23.11 8.59 20.51
C ASN A 32 -22.63 9.74 19.60
N SER A 33 -23.24 10.93 19.68
CA SER A 33 -22.79 12.08 18.87
C SER A 33 -21.39 12.53 19.27
N ALA A 34 -21.09 12.62 20.57
CA ALA A 34 -19.76 12.97 21.06
C ALA A 34 -18.69 11.94 20.62
N SER A 35 -19.03 10.65 20.64
CA SER A 35 -18.16 9.57 20.17
C SER A 35 -17.88 9.68 18.66
N ASN A 36 -18.91 9.93 17.86
CA ASN A 36 -18.79 10.10 16.42
C ASN A 36 -17.92 11.31 16.05
N GLU A 37 -18.07 12.44 16.74
CA GLU A 37 -17.21 13.61 16.54
C GLU A 37 -15.74 13.33 16.85
N GLN A 38 -15.46 12.58 17.92
CA GLN A 38 -14.09 12.16 18.22
C GLN A 38 -13.52 11.28 17.12
N ARG A 39 -14.30 10.29 16.66
CA ARG A 39 -13.89 9.41 15.57
C ARG A 39 -13.63 10.18 14.28
N LEU A 40 -14.50 11.14 13.95
CA LEU A 40 -14.34 12.00 12.78
C LEU A 40 -13.05 12.84 12.86
N ARG A 41 -12.69 13.36 14.04
CA ARG A 41 -11.41 14.06 14.24
C ARG A 41 -10.21 13.15 13.97
N GLU A 42 -10.23 11.92 14.48
CA GLU A 42 -9.15 10.95 14.26
C GLU A 42 -9.00 10.56 12.78
N LEU A 43 -10.13 10.34 12.08
CA LEU A 43 -10.14 10.03 10.66
C LEU A 43 -9.59 11.19 9.83
N ASN A 44 -9.95 12.43 10.16
CA ASN A 44 -9.40 13.63 9.52
C ASN A 44 -7.88 13.75 9.68
N VAL A 45 -7.34 13.44 10.86
CA VAL A 45 -5.88 13.42 11.08
C VAL A 45 -5.21 12.36 10.21
N LYS A 46 -5.81 11.16 10.11
CA LYS A 46 -5.32 10.09 9.23
C LYS A 46 -5.39 10.51 7.75
N ARG A 47 -6.45 11.19 7.31
CA ARG A 47 -6.58 11.75 5.96
C ARG A 47 -5.42 12.70 5.64
N ILE A 48 -5.12 13.64 6.54
CA ILE A 48 -3.99 14.57 6.39
C ILE A 48 -2.67 13.81 6.19
N SER A 49 -2.44 12.76 6.99
CA SER A 49 -1.26 11.91 6.85
C SER A 49 -1.17 11.22 5.48
N ILE A 50 -2.28 10.69 4.97
CA ILE A 50 -2.34 10.08 3.63
C ILE A 50 -2.05 11.13 2.55
N LYS A 51 -2.69 12.31 2.60
CA LYS A 51 -2.40 13.43 1.67
C LYS A 51 -0.93 13.85 1.69
N GLY A 52 -0.30 13.82 2.87
CA GLY A 52 1.14 14.01 3.01
C GLY A 52 1.98 12.95 2.29
N GLN A 53 1.57 11.68 2.36
CA GLN A 53 2.23 10.59 1.63
C GLN A 53 2.06 10.72 0.11
N ILE A 54 0.88 11.13 -0.36
CA ILE A 54 0.62 11.45 -1.78
C ILE A 54 1.56 12.55 -2.26
N THR A 55 1.69 13.63 -1.49
CA THR A 55 2.62 14.72 -1.82
C THR A 55 4.07 14.25 -1.88
N LYS A 56 4.51 13.41 -0.94
CA LYS A 56 5.86 12.83 -0.94
C LYS A 56 6.12 11.95 -2.16
N PHE A 57 5.14 11.14 -2.56
CA PHE A 57 5.28 10.29 -3.75
C PHE A 57 5.32 11.12 -5.03
N ARG A 58 4.47 12.15 -5.15
CA ARG A 58 4.53 13.13 -6.25
C ARG A 58 5.91 13.77 -6.36
N ASN A 59 6.46 14.26 -5.25
CA ASN A 59 7.79 14.87 -5.23
C ASN A 59 8.90 13.88 -5.62
N TYR A 60 8.77 12.62 -5.21
CA TYR A 60 9.66 11.55 -5.66
C TYR A 60 9.57 11.34 -7.18
N LEU A 61 8.37 11.31 -7.76
CA LEU A 61 8.21 11.19 -9.21
C LEU A 61 8.79 12.39 -9.98
N SER A 62 8.60 13.61 -9.47
CA SER A 62 9.17 14.83 -10.06
C SER A 62 10.70 14.80 -10.13
N SER A 63 11.37 14.06 -9.24
CA SER A 63 12.84 13.91 -9.29
C SER A 63 13.33 13.17 -10.55
N PHE A 64 12.49 12.34 -11.18
CA PHE A 64 12.80 11.63 -12.42
C PHE A 64 12.53 12.43 -13.70
N VAL A 65 11.87 13.58 -13.58
CA VAL A 65 11.71 14.51 -14.71
C VAL A 65 13.05 15.16 -15.05
N ILE A 66 13.89 15.39 -14.03
CA ILE A 66 15.19 16.06 -14.15
C ILE A 66 16.29 15.09 -14.62
N LYS A 67 16.15 13.79 -14.35
CA LYS A 67 17.11 12.74 -14.74
C LYS A 67 16.39 11.65 -15.55
N PRO A 68 16.40 11.71 -16.90
CA PRO A 68 15.55 10.88 -17.73
C PRO A 68 15.90 9.39 -17.70
N GLU A 69 17.17 9.04 -17.47
CA GLU A 69 17.66 7.67 -17.35
C GLU A 69 17.64 7.18 -15.91
N LEU A 70 16.81 6.17 -15.63
CA LEU A 70 16.83 5.48 -14.35
C LEU A 70 17.81 4.31 -14.39
N LEU A 71 18.61 4.20 -13.34
CA LEU A 71 19.33 2.96 -13.05
C LEU A 71 18.34 1.85 -12.72
N ASN A 72 18.69 0.59 -13.01
CA ASN A 72 17.83 -0.58 -12.71
C ASN A 72 17.39 -0.64 -11.23
N ILE A 73 18.23 -0.16 -10.31
CA ILE A 73 17.92 -0.05 -8.87
C ILE A 73 16.77 0.95 -8.63
N GLN A 74 16.82 2.12 -9.26
CA GLN A 74 15.79 3.15 -9.10
C GLN A 74 14.46 2.69 -9.74
N MET A 75 14.53 1.91 -10.82
CA MET A 75 13.36 1.28 -11.43
C MET A 75 12.70 0.25 -10.49
N ALA A 76 13.49 -0.61 -9.85
CA ALA A 76 12.98 -1.56 -8.86
C ALA A 76 12.37 -0.84 -7.64
N GLU A 77 13.03 0.21 -7.16
CA GLU A 77 12.51 1.06 -6.08
C GLU A 77 11.18 1.72 -6.46
N LEU A 78 11.07 2.25 -7.68
CA LEU A 78 9.85 2.85 -8.21
C LEU A 78 8.70 1.83 -8.24
N LYS A 79 8.95 0.60 -8.72
CA LYS A 79 7.96 -0.49 -8.71
C LYS A 79 7.47 -0.81 -7.30
N LEU A 80 8.39 -0.90 -6.33
CA LEU A 80 8.04 -1.18 -4.94
C LEU A 80 7.23 -0.03 -4.31
N LYS A 81 7.63 1.21 -4.55
CA LYS A 81 6.91 2.39 -4.05
C LYS A 81 5.53 2.53 -4.71
N LEU A 82 5.40 2.21 -6.00
CA LEU A 82 4.13 2.18 -6.70
C LEU A 82 3.17 1.17 -6.06
N ALA A 83 3.61 -0.07 -5.81
CA ALA A 83 2.77 -1.07 -5.14
C ALA A 83 2.31 -0.61 -3.74
N LYS A 84 3.21 0.03 -2.97
CA LYS A 84 2.85 0.64 -1.68
C LYS A 84 1.87 1.81 -1.83
N PHE A 85 1.96 2.56 -2.92
CA PHE A 85 1.10 3.69 -3.22
C PHE A 85 -0.30 3.24 -3.68
N GLU A 86 -0.40 2.17 -4.47
CA GLU A 86 -1.68 1.54 -4.82
C GLU A 86 -2.40 1.02 -3.56
N ALA A 87 -1.67 0.40 -2.62
CA ALA A 87 -2.21 0.02 -1.32
C ALA A 87 -2.59 1.23 -0.42
N LEU A 88 -1.96 2.39 -0.62
CA LEU A 88 -2.36 3.63 0.05
C LEU A 88 -3.70 4.14 -0.50
N SER A 89 -3.96 3.99 -1.81
CA SER A 89 -5.24 4.34 -2.45
C SER A 89 -6.41 3.60 -1.82
N VAL A 90 -6.30 2.27 -1.70
CA VAL A 90 -7.37 1.45 -1.09
C VAL A 90 -7.66 1.89 0.35
N ARG A 91 -6.61 2.15 1.13
CA ARG A 91 -6.77 2.66 2.51
C ARG A 91 -7.39 4.06 2.58
N TYR A 92 -7.17 4.89 1.56
CA TYR A 92 -7.82 6.19 1.46
C TYR A 92 -9.32 6.01 1.19
N ASP A 93 -9.69 5.11 0.29
CA ASP A 93 -11.08 4.85 -0.05
C ASP A 93 -11.89 4.41 1.17
N ASP A 94 -11.38 3.43 1.92
CA ASP A 94 -12.02 2.95 3.15
C ASP A 94 -12.18 4.08 4.18
N LEU A 95 -11.11 4.87 4.36
CA LEU A 95 -11.10 5.98 5.31
C LEU A 95 -12.08 7.09 4.92
N GLN A 96 -12.13 7.44 3.63
CA GLN A 96 -12.99 8.50 3.14
C GLN A 96 -14.45 8.06 3.15
N ASN A 97 -14.76 6.78 2.92
CA ASN A 97 -16.10 6.22 3.14
C ASN A 97 -16.56 6.38 4.60
N GLU A 98 -15.70 6.09 5.58
CA GLU A 98 -16.03 6.32 7.00
C GLU A 98 -16.29 7.81 7.30
N ILE A 99 -15.50 8.71 6.70
CA ILE A 99 -15.68 10.17 6.89
C ILE A 99 -17.01 10.63 6.28
N GLU A 100 -17.34 10.21 5.06
CA GLU A 100 -18.58 10.58 4.38
C GLU A 100 -19.82 10.16 5.18
N VAL A 101 -19.78 8.98 5.80
CA VAL A 101 -20.85 8.50 6.68
C VAL A 101 -20.95 9.36 7.95
N LEU A 102 -19.81 9.66 8.60
CA LEU A 102 -19.79 10.41 9.87
C LEU A 102 -20.01 11.91 9.69
N ASN A 103 -19.71 12.46 8.51
CA ASN A 103 -19.85 13.87 8.16
C ASN A 103 -20.94 14.08 7.10
N SER A 104 -22.02 13.31 7.17
CA SER A 104 -23.11 13.31 6.18
C SER A 104 -23.78 14.68 6.02
N GLU A 105 -23.74 15.53 7.05
CA GLU A 105 -24.26 16.91 6.99
C GLU A 105 -23.47 17.80 6.02
N ASN A 106 -22.20 17.46 5.78
CA ASN A 106 -21.28 18.17 4.88
C ASN A 106 -20.86 17.30 3.69
N ILE A 107 -21.73 16.35 3.28
CA ILE A 107 -21.39 15.33 2.28
C ILE A 107 -20.82 15.90 0.97
N GLN A 108 -21.30 17.06 0.51
CA GLN A 108 -20.79 17.67 -0.72
C GLN A 108 -19.31 18.05 -0.62
N LEU A 109 -18.88 18.57 0.54
CA LEU A 109 -17.46 18.89 0.78
C LEU A 109 -16.61 17.63 0.79
N GLU A 110 -17.14 16.52 1.29
CA GLU A 110 -16.43 15.24 1.34
C GLU A 110 -16.32 14.57 -0.03
N ILE A 111 -17.35 14.70 -0.88
CA ILE A 111 -17.30 14.27 -2.29
C ILE A 111 -16.26 15.10 -3.06
N ASP A 112 -16.27 16.42 -2.90
CA ASP A 112 -15.30 17.29 -3.59
C ASP A 112 -13.86 16.98 -3.14
N GLU A 113 -13.64 16.71 -1.85
CA GLU A 113 -12.36 16.28 -1.30
C GLU A 113 -11.94 14.90 -1.86
N ARG A 114 -12.86 13.94 -1.97
CA ARG A 114 -12.62 12.65 -2.63
C ARG A 114 -12.14 12.84 -4.06
N ASP A 115 -12.89 13.58 -4.88
CA ASP A 115 -12.55 13.85 -6.28
C ASP A 115 -11.16 14.49 -6.42
N ASN A 116 -10.82 15.43 -5.55
CA ASN A 116 -9.52 16.10 -5.55
C ASN A 116 -8.38 15.11 -5.28
N VAL A 117 -8.52 14.29 -4.24
CA VAL A 117 -7.47 13.35 -3.83
C VAL A 117 -7.36 12.17 -4.81
N GLU A 118 -8.48 11.67 -5.33
CA GLU A 118 -8.48 10.60 -6.34
C GLU A 118 -7.81 11.05 -7.63
N ARG A 119 -8.08 12.27 -8.10
CA ARG A 119 -7.35 12.84 -9.25
C ARG A 119 -5.85 12.85 -9.03
N ASP A 120 -5.40 13.26 -7.84
CA ASP A 120 -3.98 13.26 -7.49
C ASP A 120 -3.41 11.82 -7.46
N ILE A 121 -4.12 10.86 -6.84
CA ILE A 121 -3.68 9.46 -6.79
C ILE A 121 -3.54 8.87 -8.20
N VAL A 122 -4.58 9.02 -9.03
CA VAL A 122 -4.59 8.49 -10.40
C VAL A 122 -3.46 9.10 -11.21
N ALA A 123 -3.28 10.42 -11.16
CA ALA A 123 -2.18 11.09 -11.86
C ALA A 123 -0.80 10.54 -11.48
N ASN A 124 -0.57 10.29 -10.19
CA ASN A 124 0.68 9.72 -9.70
C ASN A 124 0.88 8.25 -10.12
N ILE A 125 -0.17 7.43 -10.06
CA ILE A 125 -0.11 6.02 -10.50
C ILE A 125 0.21 5.95 -11.99
N VAL A 126 -0.49 6.74 -12.82
CA VAL A 126 -0.27 6.79 -14.27
C VAL A 126 1.16 7.25 -14.56
N ALA A 127 1.62 8.34 -13.93
CA ALA A 127 2.98 8.82 -14.12
C ALA A 127 4.05 7.77 -13.78
N ALA A 128 3.87 7.03 -12.68
CA ALA A 128 4.78 5.96 -12.30
C ALA A 128 4.76 4.79 -13.29
N LYS A 129 3.57 4.33 -13.72
CA LYS A 129 3.41 3.22 -14.67
C LYS A 129 4.01 3.54 -16.03
N THR A 130 3.70 4.72 -16.58
CA THR A 130 4.27 5.19 -17.85
C THR A 130 5.79 5.24 -17.78
N LYS A 131 6.36 5.68 -16.65
CA LYS A 131 7.82 5.70 -16.49
C LYS A 131 8.42 4.29 -16.47
N ILE A 132 7.76 3.34 -15.81
CA ILE A 132 8.18 1.94 -15.77
C ILE A 132 8.15 1.32 -17.18
N GLU A 133 7.05 1.50 -17.92
CA GLU A 133 6.88 0.95 -19.27
C GLU A 133 7.90 1.52 -20.26
N SER A 134 8.15 2.83 -20.20
CA SER A 134 9.14 3.50 -21.08
C SER A 134 10.57 3.00 -20.88
N HIS A 135 10.90 2.42 -19.73
CA HIS A 135 12.21 1.83 -19.45
C HIS A 135 12.32 0.39 -19.97
N SER A 136 11.23 -0.38 -19.89
CA SER A 136 11.16 -1.74 -20.46
C SER A 136 11.37 -1.73 -21.97
N VAL A 137 10.70 -0.84 -22.70
CA VAL A 137 10.82 -0.75 -24.17
C VAL A 137 12.26 -0.38 -24.60
N LYS A 138 12.95 0.47 -23.83
CA LYS A 138 14.34 0.87 -24.12
C LYS A 138 15.36 -0.24 -23.90
N GLN A 139 15.11 -1.18 -22.98
CA GLN A 139 15.98 -2.34 -22.79
C GLN A 139 15.84 -3.34 -23.95
N GLU A 140 14.63 -3.53 -24.49
CA GLU A 140 14.38 -4.42 -25.61
C GLU A 140 14.90 -3.87 -26.96
N SER A 141 14.91 -2.54 -27.14
CA SER A 141 15.49 -1.93 -28.35
C SER A 141 17.02 -1.99 -28.41
N ASN A 142 17.69 -2.11 -27.25
CA ASN A 142 19.16 -2.18 -27.19
C ASN A 142 19.74 -3.60 -27.38
N CYS A 143 18.90 -4.65 -27.46
CA CYS A 143 19.36 -6.02 -27.73
C CYS A 143 19.18 -6.49 -29.19
N SER A 144 18.72 -5.62 -30.11
CA SER A 144 18.38 -6.01 -31.49
C SER A 144 19.25 -5.39 -32.60
N SER A 145 20.39 -4.79 -32.27
CA SER A 145 21.33 -4.27 -33.27
C SER A 145 22.71 -4.86 -33.07
N ASN A 146 23.02 -5.95 -33.78
CA ASN A 146 24.37 -6.28 -34.22
C ASN A 146 24.28 -7.28 -35.37
N ASN A 147 24.31 -6.74 -36.60
CA ASN A 147 24.53 -7.52 -37.81
C ASN A 147 25.67 -6.88 -38.60
N SER A 148 26.91 -7.23 -38.26
CA SER A 148 28.06 -7.18 -39.17
C SER A 148 29.28 -7.87 -38.55
N SER A 149 29.83 -8.81 -39.31
CA SER A 149 30.92 -9.74 -39.06
C SER A 149 32.30 -9.11 -38.81
N CYS A 150 33.07 -9.65 -37.85
CA CYS A 150 34.41 -10.21 -38.10
C CYS A 150 34.98 -10.92 -36.84
N HIS A 151 35.67 -12.03 -37.10
CA HIS A 151 36.34 -12.94 -36.18
C HIS A 151 37.37 -12.28 -35.23
N HIS A 152 37.32 -12.60 -33.93
CA HIS A 152 38.40 -13.30 -33.20
C HIS A 152 37.88 -13.74 -31.81
N ASP A 153 38.26 -14.96 -31.41
CA ASP A 153 38.01 -15.62 -30.12
C ASP A 153 37.98 -14.70 -28.89
N LEU A 154 36.96 -14.89 -28.05
CA LEU A 154 37.10 -15.38 -26.66
C LEU A 154 35.72 -15.51 -25.97
N GLN A 155 35.25 -16.76 -25.90
CA GLN A 155 34.32 -17.33 -24.91
C GLN A 155 33.00 -16.61 -24.63
N ASP A 156 32.00 -17.04 -25.40
CA ASP A 156 30.66 -17.34 -24.88
C ASP A 156 30.76 -18.12 -23.55
N VAL A 157 30.27 -17.51 -22.48
CA VAL A 157 29.71 -18.27 -21.37
C VAL A 157 28.34 -17.66 -21.07
N GLY A 158 27.39 -17.94 -21.96
CA GLY A 158 26.01 -18.15 -21.58
C GLY A 158 25.96 -19.14 -20.42
N LEU A 159 25.87 -18.63 -19.19
CA LEU A 159 25.57 -19.44 -18.03
C LEU A 159 24.06 -19.77 -18.03
N LYS A 160 23.62 -20.60 -18.98
CA LYS A 160 22.65 -21.64 -18.63
C LYS A 160 23.41 -22.58 -17.71
N LEU A 161 23.34 -22.31 -16.41
CA LEU A 161 23.84 -23.23 -15.39
C LEU A 161 23.18 -24.60 -15.61
N PRO A 162 23.89 -25.72 -15.34
CA PRO A 162 23.23 -27.02 -15.22
C PRO A 162 22.06 -26.85 -14.26
N GLN A 163 20.92 -27.45 -14.56
CA GLN A 163 19.75 -27.48 -13.68
C GLN A 163 20.11 -28.24 -12.40
N ILE A 164 20.89 -27.60 -11.52
CA ILE A 164 21.13 -28.07 -10.17
C ILE A 164 19.89 -27.64 -9.42
N GLN A 165 19.05 -28.62 -9.12
CA GLN A 165 17.84 -28.42 -8.33
C GLN A 165 18.24 -28.11 -6.89
N ILE A 166 18.56 -26.84 -6.62
CA ILE A 166 18.58 -26.35 -5.25
C ILE A 166 17.12 -26.37 -4.80
N SER A 167 16.80 -27.28 -3.90
CA SER A 167 15.51 -27.31 -3.21
C SER A 167 15.25 -25.93 -2.63
N LYS A 168 14.12 -25.30 -3.00
CA LYS A 168 13.73 -24.00 -2.41
C LYS A 168 13.75 -24.10 -0.89
N PHE A 169 14.33 -23.12 -0.22
CA PHE A 169 14.40 -23.11 1.23
C PHE A 169 12.99 -22.89 1.79
N ASP A 170 12.47 -23.86 2.52
CA ASP A 170 11.11 -23.87 3.08
C ASP A 170 11.02 -23.19 4.45
N GLY A 171 12.09 -22.52 4.89
CA GLY A 171 12.17 -21.90 6.22
C GLY A 171 12.50 -22.87 7.35
N ALA A 172 12.70 -24.17 7.06
CA ALA A 172 13.05 -25.16 8.07
C ALA A 172 14.49 -24.96 8.57
N TYR A 173 14.65 -24.66 9.86
CA TYR A 173 15.95 -24.38 10.49
C TYR A 173 17.02 -25.45 10.21
N PHE A 174 16.65 -26.74 10.21
CA PHE A 174 17.57 -27.85 9.98
C PHE A 174 18.07 -27.96 8.53
N ARG A 175 17.40 -27.35 7.55
CA ARG A 175 17.82 -27.31 6.13
C ARG A 175 18.66 -26.08 5.80
N TRP A 176 18.83 -25.15 6.73
CA TRP A 176 19.56 -23.91 6.51
C TRP A 176 21.04 -24.15 6.21
N LEU A 177 21.68 -25.07 6.95
CA LEU A 177 23.10 -25.39 6.76
C LEU A 177 23.33 -25.99 5.37
N GLU A 178 22.50 -26.94 4.95
CA GLU A 178 22.57 -27.55 3.62
C GLU A 178 22.36 -26.53 2.50
N PHE A 179 21.37 -25.64 2.66
CA PHE A 179 21.11 -24.55 1.71
C PHE A 179 22.30 -23.60 1.60
N ARG A 180 22.82 -23.14 2.75
CA ARG A 180 23.96 -22.20 2.82
C ARG A 180 25.19 -22.80 2.15
N ASP A 181 25.55 -24.03 2.51
CA ASP A 181 26.75 -24.69 2.01
C ASP A 181 26.65 -24.94 0.49
N THR A 182 25.45 -25.26 -0.01
CA THR A 182 25.18 -25.41 -1.45
C THR A 182 25.28 -24.08 -2.19
N TYR A 183 24.66 -23.03 -1.66
CA TYR A 183 24.69 -21.68 -2.24
C TYR A 183 26.11 -21.10 -2.24
N GLU A 184 26.87 -21.31 -1.17
CA GLU A 184 28.23 -20.80 -1.03
C GLU A 184 29.17 -21.42 -2.06
N ASN A 185 29.12 -22.75 -2.20
CA ASN A 185 29.97 -23.49 -3.13
C ASN A 185 29.63 -23.23 -4.61
N LEU A 186 28.35 -23.08 -4.95
CA LEU A 186 27.91 -22.93 -6.33
C LEU A 186 27.89 -21.48 -6.81
N ILE A 187 27.49 -20.55 -5.95
CA ILE A 187 27.18 -19.17 -6.33
C ILE A 187 28.14 -18.19 -5.66
N HIS A 188 28.35 -18.28 -4.34
CA HIS A 188 29.18 -17.30 -3.62
C HIS A 188 30.66 -17.36 -4.02
N ASN A 189 31.23 -18.57 -4.13
CA ASN A 189 32.64 -18.78 -4.46
C ASN A 189 32.94 -18.70 -5.97
N SER A 190 31.92 -18.57 -6.81
CA SER A 190 32.12 -18.41 -8.25
C SER A 190 32.59 -17.00 -8.59
N ASN A 191 33.81 -16.88 -9.12
CA ASN A 191 34.37 -15.61 -9.62
C ASN A 191 33.79 -15.20 -10.98
N ARG A 192 33.00 -16.08 -11.62
CA ARG A 192 32.31 -15.81 -12.89
C ARG A 192 30.99 -15.05 -12.69
N ILE A 193 30.44 -15.08 -11.47
CA ILE A 193 29.16 -14.44 -11.13
C ILE A 193 29.48 -13.11 -10.45
N THR A 194 28.91 -12.01 -10.95
CA THR A 194 29.09 -10.71 -10.32
C THR A 194 28.38 -10.66 -8.96
N PRO A 195 28.85 -9.85 -8.00
CA PRO A 195 28.23 -9.75 -6.67
C PRO A 195 26.73 -9.46 -6.72
N ILE A 196 26.27 -8.68 -7.70
CA ILE A 196 24.85 -8.37 -7.90
C ILE A 196 24.04 -9.59 -8.36
N HIS A 197 24.56 -10.40 -9.28
CA HIS A 197 23.89 -11.63 -9.70
C HIS A 197 23.82 -12.65 -8.57
N LYS A 198 24.85 -12.74 -7.71
CA LYS A 198 24.80 -13.56 -6.49
C LYS A 198 23.60 -13.15 -5.62
N PHE A 199 23.46 -11.86 -5.33
CA PHE A 199 22.34 -11.36 -4.54
C PHE A 199 20.96 -11.69 -5.15
N HIS A 200 20.80 -11.56 -6.46
CA HIS A 200 19.57 -11.96 -7.14
C HIS A 200 19.29 -13.46 -7.05
N TYR A 201 20.33 -14.31 -7.15
CA TYR A 201 20.17 -15.74 -6.94
C TYR A 201 19.72 -16.05 -5.52
N LEU A 202 20.29 -15.41 -4.50
CA LEU A 202 19.88 -15.61 -3.10
C LEU A 202 18.39 -15.34 -2.90
N ILE A 203 17.90 -14.22 -3.43
CA ILE A 203 16.47 -13.85 -3.34
C ILE A 203 15.59 -14.86 -4.08
N SER A 204 16.06 -15.46 -5.19
CA SER A 204 15.24 -16.40 -5.96
C SER A 204 15.04 -17.78 -5.32
N TYR A 205 15.90 -18.16 -4.37
CA TYR A 205 15.85 -19.45 -3.67
C TYR A 205 15.32 -19.38 -2.24
N LEU A 206 15.16 -18.16 -1.71
CA LEU A 206 14.42 -17.86 -0.47
C LEU A 206 12.94 -17.63 -0.77
#